data_AF-A0A0S7C2I0-F1
#
_entry.id   AF-A0A0S7C2I0-F1
#
_cell.length_a   1.000
_cell.length_b   1.000
_cell.length_c   1.000
_cell.angle_alpha   90.00
_cell.angle_beta   90.00
_cell.angle_gamma   90.00
#
_symmetry.space_group_name_H-M   'P 1'
#
loop_
_entity.id
_entity.type
_entity.pdbx_description
1 polymer ?
#
loop_
_entity_poly.entity_id
_entity_poly.type
_entity_poly.pdbx_seq_one_letter_code
_entity_poly.pdbx_strand_id
1 'polypeptide(L)'
;MWDWHIYIGYVLVGLFSIRIILPTLGQMKFQNPFTKNLTVKEKFQKWTYLIFYICVLISLVTGLIIELGPKELKKPMEEIHVLGIYYLVAFIGIHLGGVLMAEFTNQKGIISRIISGKKIEK
;
A
#
# COMPACT_ATOMS: atom_id res chain seq x y z
N MET A 1 13.32 17.30 -7.18
CA MET A 1 12.45 16.20 -7.64
C MET A 1 12.76 15.96 -9.10
N TRP A 2 12.97 14.72 -9.50
CA TRP A 2 13.12 14.37 -10.92
C TRP A 2 11.73 14.38 -11.57
N ASP A 3 11.57 14.94 -12.76
CA ASP A 3 10.25 15.03 -13.43
C ASP A 3 9.55 13.67 -13.52
N TRP A 4 10.31 12.60 -13.77
CA TRP A 4 9.78 11.24 -13.79
C TRP A 4 9.16 10.80 -12.46
N HIS A 5 9.74 11.21 -11.34
CA HIS A 5 9.18 10.92 -10.02
C HIS A 5 7.83 11.62 -9.82
N ILE A 6 7.70 12.87 -10.30
CA ILE A 6 6.44 13.64 -10.21
C ILE A 6 5.35 12.97 -11.08
N TYR A 7 5.67 12.62 -12.33
CA TYR A 7 4.72 11.96 -13.23
C TYR A 7 4.26 10.61 -12.69
N ILE A 8 5.19 9.78 -12.21
CA ILE A 8 4.86 8.49 -11.57
C ILE A 8 4.03 8.73 -10.31
N GLY A 9 4.32 9.79 -9.54
CA GLY A 9 3.54 10.22 -8.39
C GLY A 9 2.08 10.47 -8.76
N TYR A 10 1.80 11.26 -9.81
CA TYR A 10 0.43 11.50 -10.25
C TYR A 10 -0.31 10.23 -10.69
N VAL A 11 0.36 9.35 -11.44
CA VAL A 11 -0.21 8.04 -11.82
C VAL A 11 -0.53 7.22 -10.58
N LEU A 12 0.38 7.18 -9.61
CA LEU A 12 0.20 6.43 -8.36
C LEU A 12 -0.93 7.00 -7.51
N VAL A 13 -1.10 8.31 -7.43
CA VAL A 13 -2.27 8.95 -6.79
C VAL A 13 -3.55 8.43 -7.43
N GLY A 14 -3.66 8.48 -8.76
CA GLY A 14 -4.85 7.99 -9.47
C GLY A 14 -5.15 6.51 -9.19
N LEU A 15 -4.14 5.64 -9.29
CA LEU A 15 -4.28 4.21 -9.00
C LEU A 15 -4.66 3.95 -7.54
N PHE A 16 -4.07 4.69 -6.60
CA PHE A 16 -4.37 4.58 -5.17
C PHE A 16 -5.81 5.03 -4.88
N SER A 17 -6.27 6.14 -5.47
CA SER A 17 -7.65 6.60 -5.34
C SER A 17 -8.64 5.55 -5.85
N ILE A 18 -8.41 4.98 -7.04
CA ILE A 18 -9.23 3.88 -7.56
C ILE A 18 -9.25 2.70 -6.56
N ARG A 19 -8.07 2.33 -6.04
CA ARG A 19 -7.93 1.23 -5.09
C ARG A 19 -8.73 1.44 -3.79
N ILE A 20 -8.83 2.67 -3.29
CA ILE A 20 -9.63 3.01 -2.11
C ILE A 20 -11.14 3.05 -2.42
N ILE A 21 -11.52 3.47 -3.62
CA ILE A 21 -12.93 3.57 -4.04
C ILE A 21 -13.53 2.18 -4.30
N LEU A 22 -12.80 1.25 -4.92
CA LEU A 22 -13.33 -0.07 -5.30
C LEU A 22 -14.00 -0.86 -4.14
N PRO A 23 -13.46 -0.89 -2.91
CA PRO A 23 -14.15 -1.47 -1.77
C PRO A 23 -15.48 -0.79 -1.42
N THR A 24 -15.56 0.54 -1.54
CA THR A 24 -16.80 1.30 -1.26
C THR A 24 -17.90 1.00 -2.29
N LEU A 25 -17.50 0.63 -3.51
CA LEU A 25 -18.40 0.18 -4.58
C LEU A 25 -18.74 -1.32 -4.49
N GLY A 26 -18.29 -2.02 -3.44
CA GLY A 26 -18.53 -3.45 -3.25
C GLY A 26 -17.74 -4.37 -4.20
N GLN A 27 -16.87 -3.80 -5.05
CA GLN A 27 -16.08 -4.55 -6.03
C GLN A 27 -14.90 -5.31 -5.38
N MET A 28 -14.56 -4.96 -4.13
CA MET A 28 -13.46 -5.59 -3.39
C MET A 28 -13.76 -5.61 -1.89
N LYS A 29 -13.24 -6.63 -1.18
CA LYS A 29 -13.35 -6.68 0.29
C LYS A 29 -12.28 -5.81 0.96
N PHE A 30 -12.69 -4.95 1.88
CA PHE A 30 -11.77 -4.20 2.74
C PHE A 30 -11.18 -5.10 3.84
N GLN A 31 -9.86 -5.04 4.02
CA GLN A 31 -9.15 -5.83 5.03
C GLN A 31 -9.26 -5.15 6.40
N ASN A 32 -10.31 -5.44 7.15
CA ASN A 32 -10.54 -4.84 8.47
C ASN A 32 -9.80 -5.62 9.59
N PRO A 33 -8.77 -5.04 10.25
CA PRO A 33 -8.06 -5.70 11.35
C PRO A 33 -8.89 -5.83 12.65
N PHE A 34 -10.01 -5.12 12.76
CA PHE A 34 -10.93 -5.16 13.90
C PHE A 34 -12.02 -6.24 13.78
N THR A 35 -11.92 -7.12 12.78
CA THR A 35 -12.86 -8.24 12.64
C THR A 35 -12.73 -9.16 13.86
N LYS A 36 -13.86 -9.63 14.40
CA LYS A 36 -13.89 -10.59 15.52
C LYS A 36 -13.36 -11.96 15.04
N ASN A 37 -12.78 -12.75 15.95
CA ASN A 37 -12.28 -14.12 15.71
C ASN A 37 -11.09 -14.26 14.73
N LEU A 38 -10.22 -13.25 14.62
CA LEU A 38 -8.99 -13.38 13.83
C LEU A 38 -7.89 -14.08 14.63
N THR A 39 -7.15 -14.97 13.97
CA THR A 39 -5.89 -15.49 14.51
C THR A 39 -4.86 -14.37 14.62
N VAL A 40 -3.84 -14.56 15.47
CA VAL A 40 -2.74 -13.58 15.63
C VAL A 40 -2.07 -13.28 14.29
N LYS A 41 -1.85 -14.31 13.47
CA LYS A 41 -1.26 -14.19 12.13
C LYS A 41 -2.10 -13.33 11.20
N GLU A 42 -3.42 -13.58 11.12
CA GLU A 42 -4.32 -12.80 10.27
C GLU A 42 -4.44 -11.35 10.74
N LYS A 43 -4.48 -11.15 12.07
CA LYS A 43 -4.51 -9.81 12.66
C LYS A 43 -3.24 -9.04 12.29
N PHE A 44 -2.07 -9.66 12.39
CA PHE A 44 -0.80 -9.07 11.96
C PHE A 44 -0.82 -8.70 10.47
N GLN A 45 -1.22 -9.62 9.59
CA GLN A 45 -1.33 -9.36 8.15
C GLN A 45 -2.23 -8.16 7.83
N LYS A 46 -3.41 -8.08 8.47
CA LYS A 46 -4.35 -6.97 8.26
C LYS A 46 -3.84 -5.64 8.82
N TRP A 47 -3.12 -5.66 9.94
CA TRP A 47 -2.47 -4.45 10.47
C TRP A 47 -1.34 -3.97 9.58
N THR A 48 -0.46 -4.88 9.14
CA THR A 48 0.60 -4.56 8.18
C THR A 48 0.03 -3.96 6.90
N TYR A 49 -1.09 -4.51 6.40
CA TYR A 49 -1.82 -3.94 5.27
C TYR A 49 -2.37 -2.55 5.57
N LEU A 50 -3.07 -2.34 6.70
CA LEU A 50 -3.63 -1.03 7.05
C LEU A 50 -2.54 0.04 7.20
N ILE A 51 -1.46 -0.27 7.93
CA ILE A 51 -0.34 0.63 8.15
C ILE A 51 0.29 1.03 6.80
N PHE A 52 0.48 0.06 5.89
CA PHE A 52 0.99 0.35 4.55
C PHE A 52 0.13 1.37 3.81
N TYR A 53 -1.19 1.19 3.79
CA TYR A 53 -2.09 2.13 3.10
C TYR A 53 -2.06 3.52 3.73
N ILE A 54 -1.98 3.62 5.06
CA ILE A 54 -1.87 4.90 5.75
C ILE A 54 -0.55 5.60 5.40
N CYS A 55 0.58 4.89 5.46
CA CYS A 55 1.88 5.48 5.16
C CYS A 55 1.99 5.91 3.68
N VAL A 56 1.46 5.11 2.75
CA VAL A 56 1.40 5.49 1.33
C VAL A 56 0.50 6.71 1.13
N LEU A 57 -0.66 6.77 1.78
CA LEU A 57 -1.53 7.95 1.73
C LEU A 57 -0.80 9.21 2.22
N ILE A 58 -0.09 9.12 3.36
CA ILE A 58 0.71 10.25 3.88
C ILE A 58 1.76 10.67 2.85
N SER A 59 2.52 9.72 2.29
CA SER A 59 3.55 10.01 1.28
C SER A 59 2.96 10.69 0.03
N LEU A 60 1.81 10.23 -0.46
CA LEU A 60 1.15 10.84 -1.62
C LEU A 60 0.63 12.25 -1.30
N VAL A 61 0.00 12.45 -0.14
CA VAL A 61 -0.50 13.76 0.28
C VAL A 61 0.65 14.75 0.46
N THR A 62 1.75 14.37 1.13
CA THR A 62 2.91 15.25 1.27
C THR A 62 3.56 15.55 -0.07
N GLY A 63 3.66 14.57 -0.97
CA GLY A 63 4.15 14.77 -2.34
C GLY A 63 3.32 15.80 -3.12
N LEU A 64 1.99 15.70 -3.04
CA LEU A 64 1.09 16.67 -3.67
C LEU A 64 1.20 18.07 -3.04
N ILE A 65 1.35 18.19 -1.72
CA ILE A 65 1.51 19.50 -1.07
C ILE A 65 2.85 20.15 -1.43
N ILE A 66 3.92 19.36 -1.60
CA ILE A 66 5.23 19.89 -2.05
C ILE A 66 5.13 20.51 -3.45
N GLU A 67 4.34 19.90 -4.33
CA GLU A 67 4.20 20.31 -5.73
C GLU A 67 3.14 21.39 -5.96
N LEU A 68 1.98 21.27 -5.29
CA LEU A 68 0.79 22.10 -5.53
C LEU A 68 0.44 23.03 -4.35
N GLY A 69 1.07 22.84 -3.20
CA GLY A 69 0.73 23.54 -1.97
C GLY A 69 1.46 24.86 -1.74
N PRO A 70 1.16 25.57 -0.64
CA PRO A 70 1.83 26.79 -0.25
C PRO A 70 3.33 26.56 0.01
N LYS A 71 4.17 27.52 -0.41
CA LYS A 71 5.63 27.45 -0.26
C LYS A 71 6.09 27.24 1.19
N GLU A 72 5.33 27.76 2.16
CA GLU A 72 5.64 27.63 3.59
C GLU A 72 5.52 26.19 4.11
N LEU A 73 4.67 25.38 3.48
CA LEU A 73 4.51 23.97 3.84
C LEU A 73 5.53 23.07 3.14
N LYS A 74 6.25 23.57 2.14
CA LYS A 74 7.13 22.73 1.30
C LYS A 74 8.18 21.99 2.13
N LYS A 75 8.91 22.71 2.99
CA LYS A 75 9.98 22.14 3.81
C LYS A 75 9.47 21.09 4.81
N PRO A 76 8.47 21.37 5.68
CA PRO A 76 7.98 20.35 6.61
C PRO A 76 7.35 19.15 5.88
N MET A 77 6.70 19.35 4.73
CA MET A 77 6.15 18.24 3.95
C MET A 77 7.25 17.40 3.31
N GLU A 78 8.34 18.01 2.84
CA GLU A 78 9.50 17.31 2.29
C GLU A 78 10.17 16.43 3.36
N GLU A 79 10.35 16.93 4.58
CA GLU A 79 10.89 16.16 5.69
C GLU A 79 10.02 14.91 5.98
N ILE A 80 8.70 15.05 6.02
CA ILE A 80 7.78 13.91 6.19
C ILE A 80 7.80 12.99 4.97
N HIS A 81 7.87 13.53 3.75
CA HIS A 81 7.88 12.75 2.52
C HIS A 81 9.13 11.87 2.41
N VAL A 82 10.30 12.39 2.81
CA VAL A 82 11.56 11.65 2.84
C VAL A 82 11.53 10.50 3.86
N LEU A 83 10.85 10.64 5.00
CA LEU A 83 10.60 9.51 5.91
C LEU A 83 9.87 8.35 5.21
N GLY A 84 9.18 8.66 4.10
CA GLY A 84 8.50 7.71 3.25
C GLY A 84 9.37 6.55 2.77
N ILE A 85 10.60 6.84 2.34
CA ILE A 85 11.46 5.81 1.77
C ILE A 85 11.89 4.78 2.81
N TYR A 86 12.17 5.23 4.04
CA TYR A 86 12.66 4.37 5.11
C TYR A 86 11.59 3.36 5.56
N TYR A 87 10.34 3.81 5.74
CA TYR A 87 9.26 2.88 6.07
C TYR A 87 8.99 1.95 4.89
N LEU A 88 9.04 2.44 3.64
CA LEU A 88 8.70 1.65 2.46
C LEU A 88 9.69 0.50 2.26
N VAL A 89 10.99 0.76 2.44
CA VAL A 89 12.02 -0.27 2.39
C VAL A 89 11.79 -1.33 3.48
N ALA A 90 11.52 -0.91 4.71
CA ALA A 90 11.22 -1.84 5.80
C ALA A 90 9.96 -2.68 5.51
N PHE A 91 8.90 -2.04 4.99
CA PHE A 91 7.67 -2.72 4.59
C PHE A 91 7.92 -3.75 3.49
N ILE A 92 8.69 -3.41 2.45
CA ILE A 92 9.02 -4.34 1.36
C ILE A 92 9.70 -5.59 1.92
N GLY A 93 10.67 -5.44 2.83
CA GLY A 93 11.34 -6.57 3.46
C GLY A 93 10.37 -7.48 4.22
N ILE A 94 9.53 -6.90 5.07
CA ILE A 94 8.52 -7.64 5.85
C ILE A 94 7.49 -8.31 4.93
N HIS A 95 7.02 -7.58 3.91
CA HIS A 95 5.99 -8.04 2.99
C HIS A 95 6.49 -9.19 2.12
N LEU A 96 7.65 -9.02 1.45
CA LEU A 96 8.24 -10.06 0.62
C LEU A 96 8.60 -11.30 1.45
N GLY A 97 9.19 -11.11 2.63
CA GLY A 97 9.46 -12.22 3.56
C GLY A 97 8.18 -12.97 3.94
N GLY A 98 7.11 -12.25 4.26
CA GLY A 98 5.81 -12.84 4.58
C GLY A 98 5.17 -13.58 3.40
N VAL A 99 5.24 -13.03 2.18
CA VAL A 99 4.70 -13.65 0.96
C VAL A 99 5.49 -14.90 0.60
N LEU A 100 6.82 -14.85 0.63
CA LEU A 100 7.68 -16.01 0.34
C LEU A 100 7.45 -17.12 1.37
N MET A 101 7.42 -16.78 2.67
CA MET A 101 7.11 -17.75 3.71
C MET A 101 5.74 -18.39 3.48
N ALA A 102 4.72 -17.61 3.11
CA ALA A 102 3.38 -18.14 2.83
C ALA A 102 3.35 -19.06 1.60
N GLU A 103 4.05 -18.70 0.52
CA GLU A 103 4.18 -19.49 -0.70
C GLU A 103 4.79 -20.87 -0.42
N PHE A 104 5.85 -20.94 0.39
CA PHE A 104 6.55 -22.20 0.69
C PHE A 104 5.92 -23.04 1.81
N THR A 105 4.94 -22.50 2.54
CA THR A 105 4.30 -23.20 3.66
C THR A 105 2.83 -23.50 3.38
N ASN A 106 1.94 -22.58 3.76
CA ASN A 106 0.51 -22.84 3.92
C ASN A 106 -0.34 -22.26 2.77
N GLN A 107 0.24 -21.48 1.85
CA GLN A 107 -0.48 -20.80 0.77
C GLN A 107 0.26 -20.91 -0.57
N LYS A 108 0.52 -22.15 -1.01
CA LYS A 108 1.15 -22.42 -2.31
C LYS A 108 0.37 -21.78 -3.46
N GLY A 109 1.10 -21.17 -4.40
CA GLY A 109 0.55 -20.45 -5.55
C GLY A 109 -0.08 -19.09 -5.21
N ILE A 110 0.24 -18.49 -4.06
CA ILE A 110 -0.24 -17.13 -3.74
C ILE A 110 0.34 -16.10 -4.72
N ILE A 111 1.63 -16.22 -5.06
CA ILE A 111 2.30 -15.30 -5.99
C ILE A 111 1.67 -15.41 -7.39
N SER A 112 1.49 -16.64 -7.87
CA SER A 112 0.86 -16.89 -9.18
C SER A 112 -0.55 -16.31 -9.27
N ARG A 113 -1.34 -16.40 -8.19
CA ARG A 113 -2.71 -15.87 -8.12
C ARG A 113 -2.77 -14.34 -8.14
N ILE A 114 -1.72 -13.67 -7.65
CA ILE A 114 -1.60 -12.21 -7.72
C ILE A 114 -1.30 -11.78 -9.16
N ILE A 115 -0.40 -12.48 -9.85
CA ILE A 115 0.04 -12.12 -11.21
C ILE A 115 -0.99 -12.52 -12.28
N SER A 116 -1.49 -13.76 -12.20
CA SER A 116 -2.35 -14.36 -13.23
C SER A 116 -3.85 -14.24 -12.91
N GLY A 117 -4.19 -13.73 -11.73
CA GLY A 117 -5.56 -13.77 -11.20
C GLY A 117 -5.98 -15.19 -10.77
N LYS A 118 -7.24 -15.32 -10.35
CA LYS A 118 -7.83 -16.65 -10.10
C LYS A 118 -8.25 -17.28 -11.42
N LYS A 119 -7.95 -18.57 -11.59
CA LYS A 119 -8.51 -19.36 -12.69
C LYS A 119 -10.04 -19.34 -12.55
N ILE A 120 -10.72 -18.83 -13.58
CA ILE A 120 -12.17 -18.94 -13.68
C ILE A 120 -12.42 -20.39 -14.12
N GLU A 121 -12.84 -21.24 -13.20
CA GLU A 121 -13.41 -22.55 -13.58
C GLU A 121 -14.70 -22.25 -14.36
N LYS A 122 -14.71 -22.64 -15.63
CA LYS A 122 -15.88 -22.61 -16.50
C LYS A 122 -16.74 -23.84 -16.24
#